data_AF-A0A8T3ZGP2-F1
#
_entry.id   AF-A0A8T3ZGP2-F1
#
_cell.length_a   1.000
_cell.length_b   1.000
_cell.length_c   1.000
_cell.angle_alpha   90.00
_cell.angle_beta   90.00
_cell.angle_gamma   90.00
#
_symmetry.space_group_name_H-M   'P 1'
#
loop_
_entity.id
_entity.type
_entity.pdbx_description
1 polymer ?
#
loop_
_entity_poly.entity_id
_entity_poly.type
_entity_poly.pdbx_seq_one_letter_code
_entity_poly.pdbx_strand_id
1 'polypeptide(L)'
;MLVKILGIMDIIAAFLLLFWVGAPFIVKVVFIIVLLVKGTTSLLADLVGKLYGIVDLATGIILLFAIQIPIVIAILLAGVLAFKGLFSLP
;
A
#
# COMPACT_ATOMS: atom_id res chain seq x y z
N MET A 1 -12.35 -9.01 -11.73
CA MET A 1 -11.04 -8.81 -12.39
C MET A 1 -10.28 -7.63 -11.78
N LEU A 2 -10.90 -6.44 -11.70
CA LEU A 2 -10.31 -5.24 -11.09
C LEU A 2 -9.85 -5.47 -9.64
N VAL A 3 -10.68 -6.11 -8.81
CA VAL A 3 -10.39 -6.40 -7.38
C VAL A 3 -9.15 -7.30 -7.20
N LYS A 4 -8.94 -8.26 -8.09
CA LYS A 4 -7.79 -9.18 -8.05
C LYS A 4 -6.49 -8.47 -8.40
N ILE A 5 -6.53 -7.58 -9.39
CA ILE A 5 -5.38 -6.73 -9.75
C ILE A 5 -5.02 -5.82 -8.56
N LEU A 6 -6.02 -5.23 -7.93
CA LEU A 6 -5.83 -4.41 -6.72
C LEU A 6 -5.21 -5.23 -5.59
N GLY A 7 -5.62 -6.48 -5.39
CA GLY A 7 -5.04 -7.35 -4.34
C GLY A 7 -3.57 -7.71 -4.60
N ILE A 8 -3.20 -8.00 -5.84
CA ILE A 8 -1.80 -8.22 -6.23
C ILE A 8 -0.96 -6.96 -5.96
N MET A 9 -1.50 -5.78 -6.27
CA MET A 9 -0.82 -4.52 -5.99
C MET A 9 -0.58 -4.31 -4.49
N ASP A 10 -1.51 -4.69 -3.61
CA ASP A 10 -1.30 -4.56 -2.15
C ASP A 10 -0.19 -5.49 -1.63
N ILE A 11 -0.03 -6.67 -2.21
CA ILE A 11 1.08 -7.58 -1.87
C ILE A 11 2.42 -6.98 -2.33
N ILE A 12 2.46 -6.44 -3.55
CA ILE A 12 3.67 -5.77 -4.06
C ILE A 12 4.00 -4.54 -3.19
N ALA A 13 2.98 -3.85 -2.65
CA ALA A 13 3.14 -2.72 -1.74
C ALA A 13 3.84 -3.12 -0.45
N ALA A 14 3.38 -4.21 0.16
CA ALA A 14 3.96 -4.75 1.37
C ALA A 14 5.44 -5.11 1.17
N PHE A 15 5.78 -5.74 0.04
CA PHE A 15 7.16 -6.04 -0.31
C PHE A 15 8.00 -4.78 -0.49
N LEU A 16 7.53 -3.80 -1.27
CA LEU A 16 8.29 -2.57 -1.53
C LEU A 16 8.47 -1.71 -0.28
N LEU A 17 7.56 -1.77 0.68
CA LEU A 17 7.70 -1.09 1.95
C LEU A 17 8.85 -1.67 2.80
N LEU A 18 9.02 -2.99 2.74
CA LEU A 18 10.11 -3.70 3.43
C LEU A 18 11.46 -3.57 2.70
N PHE A 19 11.45 -3.46 1.37
CA PHE A 19 12.64 -3.41 0.52
C PHE A 19 12.87 -2.03 -0.14
N TRP A 20 12.29 -0.96 0.41
CA TRP A 20 12.29 0.39 -0.15
C TRP A 20 13.67 0.91 -0.54
N VAL A 21 14.71 0.53 0.21
CA VAL A 21 16.08 1.01 -0.02
C VAL A 21 16.66 0.49 -1.34
N GLY A 22 16.26 -0.72 -1.79
CA GLY A 22 16.81 -1.37 -2.99
C GLY A 22 15.98 -1.20 -4.27
N ALA A 23 14.80 -0.60 -4.20
CA ALA A 23 13.91 -0.50 -5.36
C ALA A 23 14.36 0.57 -6.38
N PRO A 24 14.26 0.30 -7.71
CA PRO A 24 14.52 1.31 -8.74
C PRO A 24 13.61 2.53 -8.59
N PHE A 25 14.10 3.72 -8.96
CA PHE A 25 13.37 4.98 -8.82
C PHE A 25 12.00 4.95 -9.52
N ILE A 26 11.93 4.42 -10.73
CA ILE A 26 10.67 4.29 -11.50
C ILE A 26 9.66 3.44 -10.74
N VAL A 27 10.11 2.35 -10.10
CA VAL A 27 9.24 1.47 -9.32
C VAL A 27 8.68 2.23 -8.13
N LYS A 28 9.48 3.03 -7.42
CA LYS A 28 9.02 3.85 -6.29
C LYS A 28 7.92 4.84 -6.69
N VAL A 29 8.13 5.57 -7.78
CA VAL A 29 7.20 6.60 -8.26
C VAL A 29 5.86 6.00 -8.66
N VAL A 30 5.88 4.95 -9.49
CA VAL A 30 4.66 4.23 -9.90
C VAL A 30 3.89 3.75 -8.67
N PHE A 31 4.62 3.26 -7.67
CA PHE A 31 4.02 2.71 -6.46
C PHE A 31 3.33 3.74 -5.57
N ILE A 32 3.97 4.88 -5.37
CA ILE A 32 3.39 6.01 -4.64
C ILE A 32 2.10 6.46 -5.33
N ILE A 33 2.10 6.59 -6.65
CA ILE A 33 0.91 7.00 -7.42
C ILE A 33 -0.22 5.98 -7.22
N VAL A 34 0.08 4.69 -7.29
CA VAL A 34 -0.91 3.62 -7.07
C VAL A 34 -1.52 3.69 -5.68
N LEU A 35 -0.71 3.83 -4.63
CA LEU A 35 -1.18 3.90 -3.25
C LEU A 35 -2.03 5.14 -2.99
N LEU A 36 -1.66 6.29 -3.57
CA LEU A 36 -2.44 7.52 -3.45
C LEU A 36 -3.78 7.43 -4.18
N VAL A 37 -3.80 6.84 -5.38
CA VAL A 37 -5.04 6.63 -6.16
C VAL A 37 -5.94 5.59 -5.47
N LYS A 38 -5.39 4.47 -4.99
CA LYS A 38 -6.17 3.47 -4.22
C LYS A 38 -6.66 4.01 -2.89
N GLY A 39 -5.83 4.78 -2.19
CA GLY A 39 -6.19 5.44 -0.95
C GLY A 39 -7.38 6.36 -1.13
N THR A 40 -7.30 7.28 -2.09
CA THR A 40 -8.37 8.25 -2.36
C THR A 40 -9.65 7.61 -2.87
N THR A 41 -9.56 6.58 -3.73
CA THR A 41 -10.74 5.85 -4.21
C THR A 41 -11.41 5.00 -3.12
N SER A 42 -10.62 4.41 -2.22
CA SER A 42 -11.16 3.59 -1.11
C SER A 42 -11.79 4.44 0.00
N LEU A 43 -11.40 5.71 0.13
CA LEU A 43 -12.06 6.66 1.04
C LEU A 43 -13.52 6.96 0.66
N LEU A 44 -13.89 6.73 -0.60
CA LEU A 44 -15.25 6.90 -1.11
C LEU A 44 -16.12 5.63 -0.92
N ALA A 45 -15.55 4.53 -0.42
CA ALA A 45 -16.24 3.26 -0.23
C ALA A 45 -16.84 3.11 1.19
N ASP A 46 -17.35 1.91 1.49
CA ASP A 46 -17.89 1.52 2.80
C ASP A 46 -16.87 1.66 3.94
N LEU A 47 -17.32 1.53 5.19
CA LEU A 47 -16.51 1.73 6.41
C LEU A 47 -15.16 0.97 6.39
N VAL A 48 -15.18 -0.27 5.90
CA VAL A 48 -13.99 -1.14 5.76
C VAL A 48 -13.05 -0.62 4.66
N GLY A 49 -13.61 -0.16 3.54
CA GLY A 49 -12.86 0.49 2.47
C GLY A 49 -12.18 1.77 2.92
N LYS A 50 -12.83 2.58 3.76
CA LYS A 50 -12.24 3.80 4.33
C LYS A 50 -11.01 3.51 5.18
N LEU A 51 -11.05 2.49 6.03
CA LEU A 51 -9.90 2.07 6.84
C LEU A 51 -8.72 1.65 5.95
N TYR A 52 -8.98 0.84 4.92
CA TYR A 52 -7.95 0.47 3.95
C TYR A 52 -7.43 1.65 3.13
N GLY A 53 -8.30 2.60 2.80
CA GLY A 53 -7.93 3.82 2.08
C GLY A 53 -6.98 4.71 2.88
N ILE A 54 -7.22 4.85 4.19
CA ILE A 54 -6.32 5.57 5.10
C ILE A 54 -4.96 4.89 5.18
N VAL A 55 -4.91 3.56 5.26
CA VAL A 55 -3.65 2.79 5.31
C VAL A 55 -2.86 2.98 4.01
N ASP A 56 -3.53 2.89 2.85
CA ASP A 56 -2.87 3.09 1.54
C ASP A 56 -2.32 4.52 1.41
N LEU A 57 -3.09 5.54 1.83
CA LEU A 57 -2.67 6.94 1.81
C LEU A 57 -1.51 7.21 2.76
N ALA A 58 -1.61 6.75 4.00
CA ALA A 58 -0.55 6.89 4.99
C ALA A 58 0.75 6.23 4.49
N THR A 59 0.62 5.05 3.89
CA THR A 59 1.74 4.34 3.29
C THR A 59 2.34 5.12 2.12
N GLY A 60 1.51 5.61 1.21
CA GLY A 60 1.95 6.43 0.07
C GLY A 60 2.70 7.69 0.51
N ILE A 61 2.23 8.36 1.57
CA ILE A 61 2.87 9.56 2.15
C ILE A 61 4.23 9.20 2.78
N ILE A 62 4.29 8.12 3.58
CA ILE A 62 5.54 7.65 4.19
C ILE A 62 6.61 7.40 3.12
N LEU A 63 6.21 6.73 2.03
CA LEU A 63 7.10 6.45 0.91
C LEU A 63 7.46 7.74 0.16
N LEU A 64 6.50 8.62 -0.14
CA LEU A 64 6.73 9.88 -0.86
C LEU A 64 7.77 10.78 -0.18
N PHE A 65 7.68 10.91 1.14
CA PHE A 65 8.60 11.76 1.92
C PHE A 65 9.80 11.01 2.47
N ALA A 66 9.98 9.73 2.09
CA ALA A 66 11.02 8.85 2.63
C ALA A 66 11.11 8.90 4.17
N ILE A 67 9.95 9.00 4.84
CA ILE A 67 9.88 9.12 6.30
C ILE A 67 10.41 7.82 6.88
N GLN A 68 11.48 7.92 7.68
CA GLN A 68 12.00 6.78 8.40
C GLN A 68 11.02 6.42 9.52
N ILE A 69 10.25 5.35 9.29
CA ILE A 69 9.40 4.75 10.30
C ILE A 69 10.14 3.62 11.02
N PRO A 70 9.89 3.40 12.32
CA PRO A 70 10.37 2.23 13.03
C PRO A 70 10.02 0.94 12.30
N ILE A 71 10.94 -0.02 12.27
CA ILE A 71 10.77 -1.29 11.55
C ILE A 71 9.52 -2.05 11.98
N VAL A 72 9.13 -1.93 13.25
CA VAL A 72 7.90 -2.52 13.80
C VAL A 72 6.66 -1.96 13.09
N ILE A 73 6.61 -0.64 12.86
CA ILE A 73 5.50 0.02 12.16
C ILE A 73 5.50 -0.38 10.68
N ALA A 74 6.69 -0.48 10.07
CA ALA A 74 6.83 -0.93 8.69
C ALA A 74 6.29 -2.36 8.50
N ILE A 75 6.64 -3.28 9.40
CA ILE A 75 6.15 -4.66 9.38
C ILE A 75 4.63 -4.71 9.59
N LEU A 76 4.07 -3.90 10.49
CA LEU A 76 2.62 -3.84 10.72
C LEU A 76 1.87 -3.35 9.47
N LEU A 77 2.34 -2.26 8.84
CA LEU A 77 1.73 -1.74 7.60
C LEU A 77 1.85 -2.74 6.44
N ALA A 78 3.02 -3.36 6.28
CA ALA A 78 3.22 -4.41 5.28
C ALA A 78 2.30 -5.61 5.54
N GLY A 79 2.11 -6.02 6.80
CA GLY A 79 1.18 -7.08 7.18
C GLY A 79 -0.27 -6.76 6.83
N VAL A 80 -0.73 -5.53 7.09
CA VAL A 80 -2.09 -5.07 6.73
C VAL A 80 -2.28 -5.06 5.21
N LEU A 81 -1.31 -4.58 4.44
CA LEU A 81 -1.34 -4.58 2.97
C LEU A 81 -1.31 -5.99 2.40
N ALA A 82 -0.44 -6.86 2.89
CA ALA A 82 -0.37 -8.26 2.47
C ALA A 82 -1.68 -9.00 2.78
N PHE A 83 -2.25 -8.80 3.97
CA PHE A 83 -3.54 -9.37 4.35
C PHE A 83 -4.64 -8.87 3.42
N LYS A 84 -4.76 -7.56 3.22
CA LYS A 84 -5.73 -6.97 2.30
C LYS A 84 -5.61 -7.56 0.88
N GLY A 85 -4.37 -7.71 0.39
CA GLY A 85 -4.10 -8.28 -0.92
C GLY A 85 -4.46 -9.76 -1.05
N LEU A 86 -4.17 -10.57 -0.02
CA LEU A 86 -4.54 -11.98 0.03
C LEU A 86 -6.06 -12.20 0.05
N PHE A 87 -6.80 -11.35 0.75
CA PHE A 87 -8.26 -11.45 0.83
C PHE A 87 -8.99 -10.89 -0.41
N SER A 88 -8.30 -10.19 -1.31
CA SER A 88 -8.86 -9.68 -2.56
C SER A 88 -8.47 -10.50 -3.81
N LEU A 89 -7.67 -11.55 -3.63
CA LEU A 89 -7.26 -12.53 -4.65
C LEU A 89 -8.29 -13.64 -5.00
N PRO A 90 -9.02 -14.27 -4.05
CA PRO A 90 -10.07 -15.23 -4.37
C PRO A 90 -11.19 -14.60 -5.23
#